data_AF-A0A0R3R4V9-F1
#
_entry.id   AF-A0A0R3R4V9-F1
#
_cell.length_a   1.000
_cell.length_b   1.000
_cell.length_c   1.000
_cell.angle_alpha   90.00
_cell.angle_beta   90.00
_cell.angle_gamma   90.00
#
_symmetry.space_group_name_H-M   'P 1'
#
loop_
_entity.id
_entity.type
_entity.pdbx_description
1 polymer ?
#
loop_
_entity_poly.entity_id
_entity_poly.type
_entity_poly.pdbx_seq_one_letter_code
_entity_poly.pdbx_strand_id
1 'polypeptide(L)'
;LTLNTLSKLTFEDSKRFSILIDDVFSNIKKDTVQHKIDELLEPIKLVAGELKITVTDMQIKKIFELYDQMRQRMGVILLGPSGSGKSTIWKILQKAMSLINKPVKTYRINPKSMTKQKLLGYMDMDTREWSDGVLTTVAREVIKDSNVLAWIICDGDIDPEWIEALNSVLDDNRLLTMPSGERIQFGSNVNFIFETDSLSNASPATISRMGVILVSKEDMSVEDFISNWLNEYSDVHPDMSIWIRDHFYRCLDWILTKGTIEISVSKIVIVKNALSHLTDVTTCDEFLVALYRGLAPNINSKFRNQFAIEVVFNEVNLPDKQNPGNVYYDKRTKSLLAYTDEMNMTNNSDQLLNMDRPYILTANAQANRDIISSWLNNRNRQSFIIYGPDGSGKECLLRYCLALDPNSQLMVLHCNAQTGSQQVLDLLQQYCVQISSASGRVLKPKEKQNLPDKWGTCEIIAFLQQLLTYKGYYNEKLEWISLENIQLVLSITLANDESHCLLPPRFISLLRICTIEYPTKEELITIYSSYLTFLLK
;
A
#
# COMPACT_ATOMS: atom_id res chain seq x y z
N LEU A 1 -27.95 20.56 -11.10
CA LEU A 1 -27.62 19.52 -12.10
C LEU A 1 -26.12 19.19 -12.03
N THR A 2 -25.27 20.00 -12.66
CA THR A 2 -23.78 19.86 -12.70
C THR A 2 -23.14 19.23 -11.46
N LEU A 3 -23.30 19.85 -10.28
CA LEU A 3 -22.68 19.41 -9.00
C LEU A 3 -22.90 17.94 -8.62
N ASN A 4 -24.02 17.32 -9.01
CA ASN A 4 -24.38 15.95 -8.61
C ASN A 4 -24.24 14.92 -9.74
N THR A 5 -23.94 15.39 -10.95
CA THR A 5 -23.70 14.54 -12.13
C THR A 5 -22.21 14.49 -12.46
N LEU A 6 -21.51 15.64 -12.47
CA LEU A 6 -20.10 15.73 -12.88
C LEU A 6 -19.17 14.89 -12.01
N SER A 7 -19.44 14.76 -10.70
CA SER A 7 -18.60 13.96 -9.80
C SER A 7 -18.59 12.46 -10.13
N LYS A 8 -19.59 11.98 -10.87
CA LYS A 8 -19.80 10.56 -11.20
C LYS A 8 -19.27 10.16 -12.58
N LEU A 9 -18.90 11.13 -13.42
CA LEU A 9 -18.53 10.90 -14.81
C LEU A 9 -17.03 10.75 -15.01
N THR A 10 -16.64 10.00 -16.05
CA THR A 10 -15.27 9.96 -16.56
C THR A 10 -14.88 11.31 -17.17
N PHE A 11 -13.59 11.50 -17.48
CA PHE A 11 -13.14 12.70 -18.20
C PHE A 11 -13.84 12.85 -19.57
N GLU A 12 -13.95 11.78 -20.36
CA GLU A 12 -14.68 11.79 -21.65
C GLU A 12 -16.16 12.11 -21.48
N ASP A 13 -16.84 11.43 -20.56
CA ASP A 13 -18.28 11.61 -20.39
C ASP A 13 -18.62 12.97 -19.77
N SER A 14 -17.72 13.54 -18.96
CA SER A 14 -17.86 14.92 -18.47
C SER A 14 -17.81 15.95 -19.61
N LYS A 15 -17.02 15.70 -20.67
CA LYS A 15 -17.01 16.52 -21.89
C LYS A 15 -18.31 16.33 -22.68
N ARG A 16 -18.72 15.08 -22.94
CA ARG A 16 -19.98 14.75 -23.64
C ARG A 16 -21.20 15.38 -22.93
N PHE A 17 -21.25 15.28 -21.60
CA PHE A 17 -22.30 15.88 -20.78
C PHE A 17 -22.26 17.42 -20.81
N SER A 18 -21.07 18.03 -20.84
CA SER A 18 -20.94 19.49 -20.97
C SER A 18 -21.47 19.98 -22.31
N ILE A 19 -21.17 19.28 -23.41
CA ILE A 19 -21.72 19.57 -24.75
C ILE A 19 -23.25 19.46 -24.73
N LEU A 20 -23.80 18.35 -24.20
CA LEU A 20 -25.25 18.14 -24.12
C LEU A 20 -25.96 19.23 -23.27
N ILE A 21 -25.34 19.69 -22.19
CA ILE A 21 -25.85 20.81 -21.39
C ILE A 21 -25.83 22.12 -22.20
N ASP A 22 -24.77 22.38 -22.97
CA ASP A 22 -24.66 23.60 -23.77
C ASP A 22 -25.60 23.61 -24.99
N ASP A 23 -25.85 22.45 -25.59
CA ASP A 23 -26.86 22.26 -26.64
C ASP A 23 -28.30 22.52 -26.11
N VAL A 24 -28.62 22.01 -24.92
CA VAL A 24 -29.97 22.12 -24.32
C VAL A 24 -30.20 23.48 -23.64
N PHE A 25 -29.17 24.13 -23.12
CA PHE A 25 -29.25 25.35 -22.30
C PHE A 25 -28.42 26.52 -22.85
N SER A 26 -28.33 26.63 -24.18
CA SER A 26 -27.51 27.60 -24.93
C SER A 26 -27.59 29.08 -24.52
N ASN A 27 -28.66 29.51 -23.84
CA ASN A 27 -28.84 30.90 -23.35
C ASN A 27 -28.50 31.10 -21.86
N ILE A 28 -28.05 30.07 -21.13
CA ILE A 28 -27.73 30.18 -19.69
C ILE A 28 -26.24 30.48 -19.51
N LYS A 29 -25.91 31.66 -18.98
CA LYS A 29 -24.55 31.95 -18.50
C LYS A 29 -24.17 31.00 -17.36
N LYS A 30 -22.97 30.44 -17.40
CA LYS A 30 -22.41 29.53 -16.38
C LYS A 30 -21.93 30.28 -15.12
N ASP A 31 -22.76 31.19 -14.62
CA ASP A 31 -22.49 31.99 -13.43
C ASP A 31 -22.79 31.17 -12.14
N THR A 32 -22.13 31.53 -11.04
CA THR A 32 -22.42 31.04 -9.66
C THR A 32 -21.95 29.62 -9.27
N VAL A 33 -20.65 29.33 -9.45
CA VAL A 33 -19.94 28.39 -8.54
C VAL A 33 -18.71 29.06 -7.89
N GLN A 34 -18.00 29.92 -8.63
CA GLN A 34 -16.76 30.61 -8.22
C GLN A 34 -16.74 31.13 -6.77
N HIS A 35 -17.75 31.87 -6.33
CA HIS A 35 -17.74 32.59 -5.03
C HIS A 35 -17.67 31.71 -3.76
N LYS A 36 -17.67 30.37 -3.87
CA LYS A 36 -17.37 29.45 -2.75
C LYS A 36 -16.07 28.68 -2.92
N ILE A 37 -15.43 28.79 -4.09
CA ILE A 37 -14.13 28.18 -4.39
C ILE A 37 -13.04 28.98 -3.66
N ASP A 38 -13.10 30.31 -3.74
CA ASP A 38 -12.03 31.20 -3.30
C ASP A 38 -11.71 31.10 -1.79
N GLU A 39 -12.72 30.95 -0.91
CA GLU A 39 -12.52 30.84 0.56
C GLU A 39 -11.70 29.62 1.00
N LEU A 40 -11.80 28.50 0.27
CA LEU A 40 -11.17 27.22 0.63
C LEU A 40 -9.86 27.00 -0.14
N LEU A 41 -9.69 27.67 -1.29
CA LEU A 41 -8.60 27.47 -2.23
C LEU A 41 -7.24 27.90 -1.67
N GLU A 42 -7.16 29.03 -0.96
CA GLU A 42 -5.93 29.45 -0.28
C GLU A 42 -5.56 28.53 0.91
N PRO A 43 -6.49 28.18 1.84
CA PRO A 43 -6.25 27.13 2.84
C PRO A 43 -5.80 25.78 2.25
N ILE A 44 -6.34 25.34 1.11
CA ILE A 44 -5.89 24.12 0.42
C ILE A 44 -4.43 24.24 -0.04
N LYS A 45 -4.03 25.36 -0.65
CA LYS A 45 -2.64 25.60 -1.08
C LYS A 45 -1.66 25.66 0.09
N LEU A 46 -2.04 26.33 1.18
CA LEU A 46 -1.22 26.40 2.39
C LEU A 46 -0.98 25.00 2.99
N VAL A 47 -2.05 24.20 3.10
CA VAL A 47 -1.98 22.81 3.57
C VAL A 47 -1.18 21.91 2.63
N ALA A 48 -1.27 22.12 1.32
CA ALA A 48 -0.45 21.43 0.32
C ALA A 48 1.05 21.70 0.54
N GLY A 49 1.41 22.98 0.77
CA GLY A 49 2.76 23.40 1.13
C GLY A 49 3.26 22.79 2.44
N GLU A 50 2.46 22.84 3.52
CA GLU A 50 2.78 22.21 4.81
C GLU A 50 3.05 20.71 4.70
N LEU A 51 2.28 20.01 3.86
CA LEU A 51 2.38 18.56 3.68
C LEU A 51 3.51 18.15 2.72
N LYS A 52 4.19 19.10 2.06
CA LYS A 52 5.04 18.86 0.88
C LYS A 52 4.31 18.01 -0.18
N ILE A 53 3.11 18.44 -0.59
CA ILE A 53 2.32 17.79 -1.65
C ILE A 53 2.03 18.77 -2.78
N THR A 54 2.47 18.46 -3.99
CA THR A 54 2.03 19.12 -5.23
C THR A 54 0.60 18.70 -5.54
N VAL A 55 -0.36 19.63 -5.41
CA VAL A 55 -1.79 19.37 -5.67
C VAL A 55 -2.18 19.92 -7.04
N THR A 56 -2.71 19.07 -7.92
CA THR A 56 -3.13 19.46 -9.28
C THR A 56 -4.50 20.15 -9.28
N ASP A 57 -4.80 20.95 -10.29
CA ASP A 57 -6.12 21.59 -10.43
C ASP A 57 -7.29 20.57 -10.46
N MET A 58 -7.03 19.37 -10.98
CA MET A 58 -7.99 18.25 -10.95
C MET A 58 -8.24 17.77 -9.51
N GLN A 59 -7.19 17.61 -8.69
CA GLN A 59 -7.33 17.28 -7.27
C GLN A 59 -8.01 18.40 -6.49
N ILE A 60 -7.69 19.67 -6.74
CA ILE A 60 -8.38 20.83 -6.15
C ILE A 60 -9.88 20.73 -6.45
N LYS A 61 -10.26 20.52 -7.72
CA LYS A 61 -11.66 20.31 -8.12
C LYS A 61 -12.31 19.11 -7.39
N LYS A 62 -11.61 17.99 -7.22
CA LYS A 62 -12.11 16.81 -6.48
C LYS A 62 -12.27 17.07 -4.98
N ILE A 63 -11.44 17.92 -4.38
CA ILE A 63 -11.61 18.40 -2.99
C ILE A 63 -12.90 19.24 -2.87
N PHE A 64 -13.19 20.11 -3.85
CA PHE A 64 -14.45 20.86 -3.89
C PHE A 64 -15.68 19.96 -4.12
N GLU A 65 -15.60 19.00 -5.05
CA GLU A 65 -16.66 18.00 -5.27
C GLU A 65 -16.95 17.22 -3.97
N LEU A 66 -15.92 16.88 -3.18
CA LEU A 66 -16.08 16.25 -1.86
C LEU A 66 -16.79 17.17 -0.85
N TYR A 67 -16.32 18.40 -0.70
CA TYR A 67 -16.89 19.35 0.25
C TYR A 67 -18.38 19.62 -0.01
N ASP A 68 -18.79 19.82 -1.26
CA ASP A 68 -20.21 20.07 -1.59
C ASP A 68 -21.08 18.80 -1.58
N GLN A 69 -20.54 17.59 -1.83
CA GLN A 69 -21.31 16.35 -1.63
C GLN A 69 -21.57 16.08 -0.14
N MET A 70 -20.59 16.29 0.74
CA MET A 70 -20.71 16.13 2.20
C MET A 70 -21.66 17.14 2.87
N ARG A 71 -22.10 18.17 2.12
CA ARG A 71 -23.13 19.12 2.57
C ARG A 71 -24.54 18.74 2.12
N GLN A 72 -24.65 17.87 1.12
CA GLN A 72 -25.93 17.40 0.57
C GLN A 72 -26.35 16.03 1.10
N ARG A 73 -25.38 15.12 1.31
CA ARG A 73 -25.62 13.71 1.66
C ARG A 73 -24.72 13.31 2.82
N MET A 74 -25.28 12.57 3.77
CA MET A 74 -24.55 12.13 4.98
C MET A 74 -23.45 11.10 4.66
N GLY A 75 -23.61 10.31 3.60
CA GLY A 75 -22.58 9.39 3.11
C GLY A 75 -22.05 9.79 1.74
N VAL A 76 -20.73 9.74 1.56
CA VAL A 76 -20.05 9.99 0.28
C VAL A 76 -19.02 8.89 0.00
N ILE A 77 -19.08 8.31 -1.19
CA ILE A 77 -18.13 7.32 -1.70
C ILE A 77 -17.06 8.03 -2.52
N LEU A 78 -15.80 7.88 -2.12
CA LEU A 78 -14.61 8.13 -2.93
C LEU A 78 -14.26 6.83 -3.66
N LEU A 79 -14.61 6.77 -4.95
CA LEU A 79 -14.40 5.62 -5.81
C LEU A 79 -13.16 5.82 -6.69
N GLY A 80 -12.27 4.84 -6.73
CA GLY A 80 -11.17 4.83 -7.68
C GLY A 80 -10.00 3.95 -7.24
N PRO A 81 -9.05 3.68 -8.13
CA PRO A 81 -8.03 2.66 -7.91
C PRO A 81 -7.01 3.03 -6.85
N SER A 82 -6.30 2.03 -6.32
CA SER A 82 -5.22 2.31 -5.37
C SER A 82 -4.12 3.19 -5.96
N GLY A 83 -3.64 4.12 -5.14
CA GLY A 83 -2.67 5.15 -5.52
C GLY A 83 -3.27 6.45 -6.08
N SER A 84 -4.56 6.53 -6.46
CA SER A 84 -5.15 7.71 -7.11
C SER A 84 -5.38 8.94 -6.21
N GLY A 85 -4.74 9.03 -5.04
CA GLY A 85 -4.83 10.20 -4.17
C GLY A 85 -6.13 10.37 -3.36
N LYS A 86 -7.09 9.44 -3.44
CA LYS A 86 -8.36 9.45 -2.66
C LYS A 86 -8.16 9.81 -1.18
N SER A 87 -7.26 9.12 -0.49
CA SER A 87 -6.99 9.37 0.92
C SER A 87 -6.25 10.67 1.19
N THR A 88 -5.63 11.28 0.18
CA THR A 88 -4.98 12.60 0.25
C THR A 88 -6.02 13.72 0.13
N ILE A 89 -6.99 13.58 -0.77
CA ILE A 89 -8.10 14.52 -1.00
C ILE A 89 -8.82 14.86 0.32
N TRP A 90 -9.29 13.86 1.07
CA TRP A 90 -10.00 14.12 2.33
C TRP A 90 -9.07 14.59 3.48
N LYS A 91 -7.79 14.19 3.49
CA LYS A 91 -6.81 14.68 4.49
C LYS A 91 -6.48 16.16 4.30
N ILE A 92 -6.32 16.61 3.06
CA ILE A 92 -6.13 18.03 2.73
C ILE A 92 -7.39 18.81 3.13
N LEU A 93 -8.59 18.32 2.79
CA LEU A 93 -9.85 18.97 3.18
C LEU A 93 -10.01 19.05 4.71
N GLN A 94 -9.64 18.00 5.47
CA GLN A 94 -9.67 18.00 6.94
C GLN A 94 -8.80 19.13 7.52
N LYS A 95 -7.55 19.25 7.06
CA LYS A 95 -6.63 20.30 7.50
C LYS A 95 -7.12 21.70 7.08
N ALA A 96 -7.56 21.87 5.83
CA ALA A 96 -8.03 23.16 5.32
C ALA A 96 -9.26 23.67 6.10
N MET A 97 -10.20 22.79 6.44
CA MET A 97 -11.34 23.11 7.31
C MET A 97 -10.89 23.56 8.71
N SER A 98 -9.82 22.96 9.26
CA SER A 98 -9.26 23.37 10.55
C SER A 98 -8.65 24.78 10.53
N LEU A 99 -8.08 25.23 9.39
CA LEU A 99 -7.60 26.61 9.23
C LEU A 99 -8.75 27.63 9.18
N ILE A 100 -9.94 27.22 8.71
CA ILE A 100 -11.15 28.06 8.65
C ILE A 100 -11.95 27.97 9.98
N ASN A 101 -11.26 27.70 11.10
CA ASN A 101 -11.82 27.54 12.45
C ASN A 101 -12.99 26.53 12.55
N LYS A 102 -13.03 25.52 11.67
CA LYS A 102 -14.01 24.43 11.68
C LYS A 102 -13.27 23.09 11.89
N PRO A 103 -12.78 22.82 13.11
CA PRO A 103 -12.02 21.60 13.39
C PRO A 103 -12.88 20.36 13.13
N VAL A 104 -12.26 19.33 12.54
CA VAL A 104 -12.91 18.09 12.13
C VAL A 104 -12.27 16.90 12.84
N LYS A 105 -13.05 16.20 13.68
CA LYS A 105 -12.66 14.92 14.27
C LYS A 105 -12.85 13.81 13.23
N THR A 106 -11.79 13.04 12.94
CA THR A 106 -11.85 11.89 12.03
C THR A 106 -11.66 10.57 12.76
N TYR A 107 -12.63 9.69 12.66
CA TYR A 107 -12.55 8.29 13.11
C TYR A 107 -12.34 7.42 11.87
N ARG A 108 -11.50 6.38 11.95
CA ARG A 108 -11.07 5.60 10.78
C ARG A 108 -11.21 4.12 11.07
N ILE A 109 -11.97 3.41 10.25
CA ILE A 109 -12.34 2.00 10.48
C ILE A 109 -12.16 1.26 9.16
N ASN A 110 -11.36 0.19 9.13
CA ASN A 110 -11.39 -0.76 8.01
C ASN A 110 -12.42 -1.87 8.34
N PRO A 111 -13.61 -1.89 7.71
CA PRO A 111 -14.68 -2.84 8.04
C PRO A 111 -14.35 -4.29 7.65
N LYS A 112 -13.34 -4.52 6.81
CA LYS A 112 -12.88 -5.86 6.40
C LYS A 112 -11.71 -6.39 7.23
N SER A 113 -11.11 -5.56 8.09
CA SER A 113 -9.98 -5.94 8.96
C SER A 113 -10.37 -6.66 10.26
N MET A 114 -11.67 -6.84 10.48
CA MET A 114 -12.27 -7.38 11.70
C MET A 114 -13.58 -8.09 11.39
N THR A 115 -14.03 -9.00 12.26
CA THR A 115 -15.32 -9.67 12.13
C THR A 115 -16.51 -8.69 12.23
N LYS A 116 -17.65 -9.04 11.62
CA LYS A 116 -18.90 -8.26 11.68
C LYS A 116 -19.34 -7.96 13.12
N GLN A 117 -19.13 -8.89 14.06
CA GLN A 117 -19.42 -8.72 15.47
C GLN A 117 -18.51 -7.67 16.14
N LYS A 118 -17.21 -7.64 15.82
CA LYS A 118 -16.28 -6.63 16.34
C LYS A 118 -16.50 -5.24 15.71
N LEU A 119 -17.04 -5.19 14.49
CA LEU A 119 -17.40 -3.94 13.81
C LEU A 119 -18.70 -3.32 14.38
N LEU A 120 -19.78 -4.11 14.44
CA LEU A 120 -21.15 -3.63 14.72
C LEU A 120 -21.66 -3.97 16.13
N GLY A 121 -20.87 -4.70 16.92
CA GLY A 121 -21.30 -5.29 18.19
C GLY A 121 -22.16 -6.54 18.00
N TYR A 122 -22.51 -7.19 19.11
CA TYR A 122 -23.37 -8.36 19.15
C TYR A 122 -24.12 -8.46 20.49
N MET A 123 -25.25 -9.15 20.49
CA MET A 123 -25.88 -9.61 21.73
C MET A 123 -25.36 -11.01 22.04
N ASP A 124 -24.89 -11.21 23.27
CA ASP A 124 -24.56 -12.54 23.78
C ASP A 124 -25.83 -13.36 23.98
N MET A 125 -25.87 -14.61 23.51
CA MET A 125 -27.10 -15.42 23.55
C MET A 125 -27.37 -16.04 24.93
N ASP A 126 -26.32 -16.25 25.73
CA ASP A 126 -26.39 -16.91 27.04
C ASP A 126 -26.60 -15.88 28.16
N THR A 127 -25.85 -14.76 28.13
CA THR A 127 -26.00 -13.68 29.13
C THR A 127 -27.10 -12.68 28.77
N ARG A 128 -27.45 -12.56 27.48
CA ARG A 128 -28.32 -11.51 26.91
C ARG A 128 -27.78 -10.09 27.04
N GLU A 129 -26.50 -9.94 27.39
CA GLU A 129 -25.85 -8.64 27.46
C GLU A 129 -25.46 -8.15 26.04
N TRP A 130 -25.39 -6.83 25.89
CA TRP A 130 -24.97 -6.20 24.64
C TRP A 130 -23.48 -5.86 24.68
N SER A 131 -22.71 -6.48 23.77
CA SER A 131 -21.31 -6.18 23.52
C SER A 131 -21.19 -5.20 22.35
N ASP A 132 -20.58 -4.04 22.59
CA ASP A 132 -20.36 -3.03 21.56
C ASP A 132 -19.32 -3.42 20.51
N GLY A 133 -19.37 -2.73 19.37
CA GLY A 133 -18.37 -2.81 18.31
C GLY A 133 -17.67 -1.47 18.09
N VAL A 134 -16.61 -1.49 17.29
CA VAL A 134 -15.81 -0.28 16.98
C VAL A 134 -16.70 0.85 16.45
N LEU A 135 -17.65 0.54 15.56
CA LEU A 135 -18.52 1.54 14.94
C LEU A 135 -19.58 2.08 15.92
N THR A 136 -20.06 1.27 16.87
CA THR A 136 -21.08 1.68 17.85
C THR A 136 -20.46 2.58 18.92
N THR A 137 -19.25 2.24 19.35
CA THR A 137 -18.43 3.06 20.25
C THR A 137 -18.13 4.42 19.64
N VAL A 138 -17.66 4.45 18.38
CA VAL A 138 -17.43 5.69 17.63
C VAL A 138 -18.72 6.49 17.46
N ALA A 139 -19.86 5.85 17.16
CA ALA A 139 -21.15 6.54 17.04
C ALA A 139 -21.56 7.24 18.34
N ARG A 140 -21.43 6.56 19.50
CA ARG A 140 -21.72 7.16 20.81
C ARG A 140 -20.67 8.20 21.24
N GLU A 141 -19.43 8.16 20.72
CA GLU A 141 -18.45 9.22 20.94
C GLU A 141 -18.78 10.48 20.14
N VAL A 142 -19.10 10.32 18.85
CA VAL A 142 -19.47 11.40 17.92
C VAL A 142 -20.68 12.21 18.42
N ILE A 143 -21.68 11.56 19.00
CA ILE A 143 -22.92 12.22 19.45
C ILE A 143 -22.76 12.97 20.78
N LYS A 144 -21.70 12.72 21.56
CA LYS A 144 -21.39 13.50 22.78
C LYS A 144 -20.98 14.95 22.49
N ASP A 145 -20.54 15.25 21.27
CA ASP A 145 -19.95 16.54 20.89
C ASP A 145 -20.58 17.11 19.61
N SER A 146 -21.88 17.42 19.70
CA SER A 146 -22.70 17.95 18.60
C SER A 146 -22.20 19.27 17.99
N ASN A 147 -21.29 19.98 18.68
CA ASN A 147 -20.73 21.25 18.23
C ASN A 147 -19.54 21.07 17.26
N VAL A 148 -18.94 19.89 17.22
CA VAL A 148 -17.76 19.60 16.39
C VAL A 148 -18.15 18.76 15.17
N LEU A 149 -17.54 19.05 14.02
CA LEU A 149 -17.73 18.25 12.80
C LEU A 149 -17.01 16.90 12.95
N ALA A 150 -17.72 15.82 12.64
CA ALA A 150 -17.22 14.46 12.79
C ALA A 150 -17.32 13.68 11.47
N TRP A 151 -16.20 13.14 10.99
CA TRP A 151 -16.17 12.27 9.82
C TRP A 151 -15.80 10.85 10.23
N ILE A 152 -16.66 9.88 9.91
CA ILE A 152 -16.40 8.45 10.07
C ILE A 152 -15.93 7.92 8.73
N ILE A 153 -14.69 7.47 8.67
CA ILE A 153 -14.01 7.07 7.43
C ILE A 153 -13.93 5.55 7.39
N CYS A 154 -14.75 4.94 6.54
CA CYS A 154 -14.78 3.51 6.27
C CYS A 154 -13.80 3.19 5.14
N ASP A 155 -12.62 2.68 5.49
CA ASP A 155 -11.53 2.39 4.56
C ASP A 155 -11.44 0.90 4.22
N GLY A 156 -12.17 0.48 3.20
CA GLY A 156 -12.28 -0.92 2.79
C GLY A 156 -13.38 -1.15 1.78
N ASP A 157 -13.41 -2.33 1.19
CA ASP A 157 -14.35 -2.66 0.13
C ASP A 157 -15.79 -2.80 0.67
N ILE A 158 -16.76 -2.32 -0.12
CA ILE A 158 -18.16 -2.23 0.28
C ILE A 158 -18.89 -3.54 -0.04
N ASP A 159 -19.17 -4.33 1.00
CA ASP A 159 -19.91 -5.60 0.91
C ASP A 159 -21.29 -5.50 1.57
N PRO A 160 -22.33 -6.20 1.05
CA PRO A 160 -23.69 -6.18 1.59
C PRO A 160 -23.76 -6.48 3.09
N GLU A 161 -23.00 -7.50 3.53
CA GLU A 161 -23.05 -8.04 4.90
C GLU A 161 -22.90 -7.00 6.01
N TRP A 162 -22.13 -5.93 5.77
CA TRP A 162 -21.87 -4.87 6.75
C TRP A 162 -22.50 -3.53 6.35
N ILE A 163 -22.57 -3.19 5.06
CA ILE A 163 -23.11 -1.89 4.63
C ILE A 163 -24.64 -1.81 4.82
N GLU A 164 -25.35 -2.95 4.80
CA GLU A 164 -26.81 -2.96 5.00
C GLU A 164 -27.23 -2.47 6.39
N ALA A 165 -26.40 -2.71 7.42
CA ALA A 165 -26.63 -2.18 8.77
C ALA A 165 -26.56 -0.64 8.84
N LEU A 166 -25.98 0.00 7.82
CA LEU A 166 -25.89 1.45 7.70
C LEU A 166 -26.93 2.04 6.74
N ASN A 167 -27.77 1.22 6.07
CA ASN A 167 -28.79 1.75 5.17
C ASN A 167 -29.71 2.78 5.86
N SER A 168 -30.09 2.57 7.12
CA SER A 168 -30.91 3.50 7.93
C SER A 168 -30.15 4.74 8.44
N VAL A 169 -28.81 4.67 8.50
CA VAL A 169 -27.92 5.80 8.82
C VAL A 169 -27.75 6.71 7.60
N LEU A 170 -27.64 6.09 6.42
CA LEU A 170 -27.44 6.74 5.13
C LEU A 170 -28.76 7.23 4.49
N ASP A 171 -29.89 6.99 5.16
CA ASP A 171 -31.23 7.49 4.82
C ASP A 171 -31.50 8.86 5.46
N ASP A 172 -32.59 9.53 5.06
CA ASP A 172 -32.99 10.82 5.65
C ASP A 172 -33.26 10.75 7.17
N ASN A 173 -33.52 9.54 7.70
CA ASN A 173 -33.73 9.26 9.12
C ASN A 173 -32.46 9.40 9.99
N ARG A 174 -31.25 9.25 9.41
CA ARG A 174 -29.94 9.34 10.08
C ARG A 174 -29.83 8.50 11.37
N LEU A 175 -30.35 7.27 11.34
CA LEU A 175 -30.54 6.45 12.53
C LEU A 175 -29.81 5.10 12.43
N LEU A 176 -28.85 4.86 13.33
CA LEU A 176 -28.30 3.53 13.56
C LEU A 176 -29.23 2.77 14.50
N THR A 177 -29.75 1.64 14.06
CA THR A 177 -30.60 0.75 14.88
C THR A 177 -29.82 -0.50 15.23
N MET A 178 -29.65 -0.74 16.53
CA MET A 178 -28.89 -1.86 17.07
C MET A 178 -29.75 -3.13 17.13
N PRO A 179 -29.15 -4.35 17.03
CA PRO A 179 -29.86 -5.60 17.29
C PRO A 179 -30.47 -5.69 18.71
N SER A 180 -29.92 -4.95 19.67
CA SER A 180 -30.48 -4.77 21.02
C SER A 180 -31.78 -3.94 21.07
N GLY A 181 -32.16 -3.29 19.98
CA GLY A 181 -33.25 -2.31 19.93
C GLY A 181 -32.83 -0.89 20.32
N GLU A 182 -31.58 -0.67 20.76
CA GLU A 182 -31.02 0.68 20.94
C GLU A 182 -31.03 1.45 19.61
N ARG A 183 -31.29 2.76 19.67
CA ARG A 183 -31.43 3.65 18.51
C ARG A 183 -30.57 4.89 18.69
N ILE A 184 -29.57 5.04 17.85
CA ILE A 184 -28.54 6.07 17.92
C ILE A 184 -28.74 7.02 16.73
N GLN A 185 -29.19 8.25 16.98
CA GLN A 185 -29.50 9.25 15.95
C GLN A 185 -28.35 10.24 15.76
N PHE A 186 -27.92 10.44 14.52
CA PHE A 186 -26.82 11.34 14.20
C PHE A 186 -27.29 12.76 13.85
N GLY A 187 -26.53 13.76 14.29
CA GLY A 187 -26.73 15.16 13.91
C GLY A 187 -26.27 15.49 12.48
N SER A 188 -26.53 16.73 12.06
CA SER A 188 -26.05 17.28 10.76
C SER A 188 -24.55 17.60 10.73
N ASN A 189 -23.87 17.51 11.87
CA ASN A 189 -22.41 17.63 12.02
C ASN A 189 -21.64 16.36 11.61
N VAL A 190 -22.34 15.23 11.39
CA VAL A 190 -21.73 13.92 11.12
C VAL A 190 -21.78 13.57 9.65
N ASN A 191 -20.67 13.07 9.10
CA ASN A 191 -20.60 12.50 7.76
C ASN A 191 -19.85 11.16 7.74
N PHE A 192 -20.21 10.30 6.79
CA PHE A 192 -19.53 9.05 6.47
C PHE A 192 -18.80 9.18 5.14
N ILE A 193 -17.51 8.85 5.13
CA ILE A 193 -16.67 8.79 3.92
C ILE A 193 -16.31 7.33 3.68
N PHE A 194 -16.60 6.80 2.50
CA PHE A 194 -16.25 5.42 2.11
C PHE A 194 -15.17 5.47 1.04
N GLU A 195 -14.01 4.83 1.29
CA GLU A 195 -12.89 4.80 0.34
C GLU A 195 -12.72 3.37 -0.21
N THR A 196 -13.11 3.15 -1.46
CA THR A 196 -13.14 1.83 -2.13
C THR A 196 -12.51 1.87 -3.52
N ASP A 197 -11.99 0.73 -4.00
CA ASP A 197 -11.47 0.56 -5.36
C ASP A 197 -12.63 0.30 -6.36
N SER A 198 -13.61 -0.52 -5.94
CA SER A 198 -14.74 -1.00 -6.75
C SER A 198 -16.09 -0.83 -6.03
N LEU A 199 -17.18 -0.94 -6.79
CA LEU A 199 -18.56 -1.06 -6.31
C LEU A 199 -19.25 -2.35 -6.80
N SER A 200 -18.49 -3.33 -7.32
CA SER A 200 -19.00 -4.60 -7.87
C SER A 200 -19.95 -5.36 -6.94
N ASN A 201 -19.73 -5.25 -5.63
CA ASN A 201 -20.47 -5.99 -4.60
C ASN A 201 -21.59 -5.13 -3.97
N ALA A 202 -21.65 -3.83 -4.28
CA ALA A 202 -22.53 -2.88 -3.60
C ALA A 202 -23.90 -2.78 -4.29
N SER A 203 -24.98 -2.82 -3.50
CA SER A 203 -26.34 -2.77 -4.05
C SER A 203 -26.65 -1.39 -4.68
N PRO A 204 -27.41 -1.31 -5.80
CA PRO A 204 -27.86 -0.04 -6.36
C PRO A 204 -28.68 0.82 -5.37
N ALA A 205 -29.39 0.20 -4.43
CA ALA A 205 -30.16 0.87 -3.39
C ALA A 205 -29.28 1.50 -2.29
N THR A 206 -28.09 0.96 -2.08
CA THR A 206 -27.05 1.51 -1.20
C THR A 206 -26.30 2.66 -1.90
N ILE A 207 -25.96 2.48 -3.18
CA ILE A 207 -25.29 3.51 -4.00
C ILE A 207 -26.17 4.74 -4.22
N SER A 208 -27.49 4.58 -4.40
CA SER A 208 -28.41 5.69 -4.69
C SER A 208 -28.56 6.69 -3.53
N ARG A 209 -28.36 6.24 -2.28
CA ARG A 209 -28.41 7.04 -1.05
C ARG A 209 -27.20 7.98 -0.91
N MET A 210 -26.02 7.52 -1.32
CA MET A 210 -24.75 8.22 -1.08
C MET A 210 -24.35 9.19 -2.20
N GLY A 211 -23.54 10.20 -1.88
CA GLY A 211 -22.75 10.92 -2.88
C GLY A 211 -21.73 9.96 -3.49
N VAL A 212 -21.38 10.14 -4.77
CA VAL A 212 -20.33 9.34 -5.42
C VAL A 212 -19.40 10.28 -6.17
N ILE A 213 -18.11 10.11 -5.94
CA ILE A 213 -17.03 10.90 -6.54
C ILE A 213 -16.04 9.91 -7.12
N LEU A 214 -15.94 9.89 -8.46
CA LEU A 214 -14.94 9.14 -9.19
C LEU A 214 -13.62 9.91 -9.18
N VAL A 215 -12.52 9.22 -8.85
CA VAL A 215 -11.14 9.72 -8.93
C VAL A 215 -10.36 8.80 -9.86
N SER A 216 -10.00 9.31 -11.03
CA SER A 216 -9.50 8.54 -12.18
C SER A 216 -8.03 8.14 -12.02
N LYS A 217 -7.55 7.21 -12.86
CA LYS A 217 -6.09 6.96 -13.01
C LYS A 217 -5.37 8.16 -13.65
N GLU A 218 -6.09 8.89 -14.50
CA GLU A 218 -5.60 10.06 -15.26
C GLU A 218 -5.51 11.33 -14.41
N ASP A 219 -6.18 11.40 -13.25
CA ASP A 219 -6.15 12.55 -12.33
C ASP A 219 -4.79 12.69 -11.59
N MET A 220 -3.86 11.75 -11.81
CA MET A 220 -2.52 11.65 -11.23
C MET A 220 -1.47 11.46 -12.33
N SER A 221 -0.61 12.45 -12.56
CA SER A 221 0.57 12.29 -13.42
C SER A 221 1.68 11.51 -12.69
N VAL A 222 2.61 10.93 -13.44
CA VAL A 222 3.81 10.30 -12.87
C VAL A 222 4.87 11.36 -12.54
N GLU A 223 4.85 12.43 -13.31
CA GLU A 223 5.71 13.60 -13.28
C GLU A 223 5.55 14.37 -11.96
N ASP A 224 4.31 14.66 -11.55
CA ASP A 224 3.99 15.26 -10.25
C ASP A 224 4.48 14.38 -9.11
N PHE A 225 4.19 13.07 -9.16
CA PHE A 225 4.59 12.11 -8.12
C PHE A 225 6.11 12.02 -7.96
N ILE A 226 6.85 12.00 -9.07
CA ILE A 226 8.32 12.03 -9.09
C ILE A 226 8.86 13.37 -8.55
N SER A 227 8.27 14.50 -8.97
CA SER A 227 8.67 15.82 -8.46
C SER A 227 8.47 15.93 -6.95
N ASN A 228 7.40 15.33 -6.43
CA ASN A 228 7.10 15.32 -5.01
C ASN A 228 8.08 14.45 -4.22
N TRP A 229 8.51 13.32 -4.78
CA TRP A 229 9.56 12.48 -4.21
C TRP A 229 10.92 13.22 -4.17
N LEU A 230 11.29 13.92 -5.24
CA LEU A 230 12.49 14.77 -5.27
C LEU A 230 12.45 15.91 -4.22
N ASN A 231 11.28 16.44 -3.89
CA ASN A 231 11.09 17.45 -2.85
C ASN A 231 11.01 16.88 -1.42
N GLU A 232 10.74 15.58 -1.27
CA GLU A 232 10.67 14.88 0.00
C GLU A 232 12.09 14.62 0.55
N TYR A 233 12.99 14.10 -0.30
CA TYR A 233 14.35 13.68 0.04
C TYR A 233 15.38 14.79 -0.27
N SER A 234 15.81 15.54 0.75
CA SER A 234 16.79 16.64 0.64
C SER A 234 18.20 16.21 0.18
N ASP A 235 18.53 14.93 0.35
CA ASP A 235 19.90 14.41 0.26
C ASP A 235 20.19 13.77 -1.12
N VAL A 236 19.28 13.98 -2.08
CA VAL A 236 19.31 13.42 -3.44
C VAL A 236 20.43 14.06 -4.28
N HIS A 237 21.05 13.25 -5.15
CA HIS A 237 22.11 13.72 -6.05
C HIS A 237 21.62 14.85 -6.99
N PRO A 238 22.38 15.94 -7.22
CA PRO A 238 21.92 17.07 -8.05
C PRO A 238 21.44 16.66 -9.45
N ASP A 239 22.17 15.75 -10.11
CA ASP A 239 21.84 15.27 -11.45
C ASP A 239 20.67 14.25 -11.48
N MET A 240 20.08 13.90 -10.33
CA MET A 240 19.00 12.90 -10.26
C MET A 240 17.81 13.27 -11.17
N SER A 241 17.48 14.57 -11.23
CA SER A 241 16.42 15.09 -12.10
C SER A 241 16.70 14.86 -13.60
N ILE A 242 17.98 14.91 -13.99
CA ILE A 242 18.47 14.66 -15.36
C ILE A 242 18.39 13.15 -15.65
N TRP A 243 18.97 12.31 -14.77
CA TRP A 243 18.96 10.86 -14.94
C TRP A 243 17.54 10.26 -14.99
N ILE A 244 16.62 10.82 -14.20
CA ILE A 244 15.20 10.46 -14.25
C ILE A 244 14.58 10.88 -15.58
N ARG A 245 14.76 12.13 -16.03
CA ARG A 245 14.22 12.60 -17.31
C ARG A 245 14.70 11.74 -18.49
N ASP A 246 15.99 11.44 -18.51
CA ASP A 246 16.66 10.88 -19.70
C ASP A 246 16.60 9.35 -19.78
N HIS A 247 16.51 8.64 -18.64
CA HIS A 247 16.41 7.17 -18.60
C HIS A 247 15.13 6.62 -17.97
N PHE A 248 14.61 7.21 -16.87
CA PHE A 248 13.49 6.60 -16.12
C PHE A 248 12.20 6.54 -16.94
N TYR A 249 11.80 7.64 -17.59
CA TYR A 249 10.60 7.67 -18.42
C TYR A 249 10.72 6.74 -19.63
N ARG A 250 11.91 6.67 -20.25
CA ARG A 250 12.25 5.74 -21.34
C ARG A 250 12.05 4.28 -20.92
N CYS A 251 12.50 3.92 -19.72
CA CYS A 251 12.29 2.60 -19.15
C CYS A 251 10.83 2.32 -18.79
N LEU A 252 10.11 3.30 -18.22
CA LEU A 252 8.71 3.16 -17.83
C LEU A 252 7.79 2.97 -19.05
N ASP A 253 7.97 3.75 -20.11
CA ASP A 253 7.17 3.64 -21.34
C ASP A 253 7.36 2.28 -22.04
N TRP A 254 8.60 1.79 -22.11
CA TRP A 254 8.88 0.45 -22.62
C TRP A 254 8.16 -0.65 -21.82
N ILE A 255 8.11 -0.54 -20.49
CA ILE A 255 7.38 -1.50 -19.63
C ILE A 255 5.87 -1.40 -19.86
N LEU A 256 5.32 -0.20 -20.05
CA LEU A 256 3.89 -0.01 -20.29
C LEU A 256 3.44 -0.40 -21.70
N THR A 257 4.35 -0.46 -22.67
CA THR A 257 4.05 -0.80 -24.08
C THR A 257 4.42 -2.23 -24.49
N LYS A 258 5.52 -2.78 -23.94
CA LYS A 258 6.05 -4.12 -24.27
C LYS A 258 6.11 -5.08 -23.08
N GLY A 259 6.12 -4.57 -21.85
CA GLY A 259 6.23 -5.40 -20.65
C GLY A 259 4.98 -6.25 -20.44
N THR A 260 5.10 -7.57 -20.59
CA THR A 260 4.10 -8.50 -20.06
C THR A 260 4.25 -8.55 -18.53
N ILE A 261 3.49 -7.68 -17.85
CA ILE A 261 3.48 -7.57 -16.40
C ILE A 261 2.73 -8.77 -15.80
N GLU A 262 3.44 -9.63 -15.07
CA GLU A 262 2.89 -10.89 -14.52
C GLU A 262 1.92 -10.65 -13.34
N ILE A 263 1.99 -9.49 -12.71
CA ILE A 263 1.20 -9.10 -11.53
C ILE A 263 0.43 -7.82 -11.87
N SER A 264 -0.88 -7.77 -11.59
CA SER A 264 -1.78 -6.68 -11.98
C SER A 264 -1.60 -5.39 -11.16
N VAL A 265 -0.44 -4.75 -11.28
CA VAL A 265 -0.05 -3.54 -10.54
C VAL A 265 -0.47 -2.24 -11.23
N SER A 266 -0.73 -1.20 -10.43
CA SER A 266 -0.94 0.17 -10.91
C SER A 266 0.40 0.83 -11.29
N LYS A 267 0.41 1.75 -12.27
CA LYS A 267 1.62 2.46 -12.73
C LYS A 267 2.43 3.06 -11.58
N ILE A 268 1.74 3.63 -10.60
CA ILE A 268 2.33 4.26 -9.40
C ILE A 268 3.11 3.25 -8.53
N VAL A 269 2.75 1.96 -8.56
CA VAL A 269 3.46 0.90 -7.82
C VAL A 269 4.79 0.57 -8.49
N ILE A 270 4.82 0.46 -9.82
CA ILE A 270 6.05 0.28 -10.61
C ILE A 270 7.02 1.42 -10.33
N VAL A 271 6.52 2.67 -10.37
CA VAL A 271 7.28 3.89 -10.06
C VAL A 271 7.81 3.86 -8.61
N LYS A 272 6.97 3.56 -7.62
CA LYS A 272 7.40 3.40 -6.22
C LYS A 272 8.46 2.30 -6.03
N ASN A 273 8.39 1.22 -6.82
CA ASN A 273 9.37 0.14 -6.76
C ASN A 273 10.75 0.65 -7.23
N ALA A 274 10.78 1.28 -8.40
CA ALA A 274 11.98 1.92 -8.95
C ALA A 274 12.58 2.96 -7.99
N LEU A 275 11.80 3.97 -7.61
CA LEU A 275 12.26 5.07 -6.73
C LEU A 275 12.80 4.55 -5.38
N SER A 276 12.30 3.42 -4.87
CA SER A 276 12.75 2.84 -3.60
C SER A 276 14.17 2.28 -3.58
N HIS A 277 14.85 2.14 -4.73
CA HIS A 277 16.28 1.80 -4.78
C HIS A 277 17.19 3.00 -5.06
N LEU A 278 16.62 4.18 -5.35
CA LEU A 278 17.40 5.34 -5.80
C LEU A 278 17.95 6.21 -4.66
N THR A 279 17.63 5.91 -3.41
CA THR A 279 17.86 6.82 -2.26
C THR A 279 19.32 7.05 -1.88
N ASP A 280 20.18 6.04 -2.02
CA ASP A 280 21.59 6.09 -1.60
C ASP A 280 22.57 6.12 -2.82
N VAL A 281 22.07 6.53 -3.99
CA VAL A 281 22.78 6.46 -5.28
C VAL A 281 23.74 7.64 -5.51
N THR A 282 24.94 7.35 -6.03
CA THR A 282 26.06 8.31 -6.15
C THR A 282 26.57 8.57 -7.56
N THR A 283 26.23 7.74 -8.54
CA THR A 283 26.66 7.89 -9.95
C THR A 283 25.59 7.41 -10.94
N CYS A 284 25.73 7.76 -12.22
CA CYS A 284 24.80 7.30 -13.26
C CYS A 284 24.85 5.77 -13.45
N ASP A 285 26.03 5.14 -13.39
CA ASP A 285 26.15 3.68 -13.46
C ASP A 285 25.43 2.98 -12.30
N GLU A 286 25.57 3.53 -11.08
CA GLU A 286 24.85 3.05 -9.91
C GLU A 286 23.33 3.26 -10.06
N PHE A 287 22.92 4.42 -10.58
CA PHE A 287 21.52 4.73 -10.87
C PHE A 287 20.91 3.73 -11.85
N LEU A 288 21.58 3.39 -12.95
CA LEU A 288 21.08 2.44 -13.94
C LEU A 288 20.94 1.02 -13.35
N VAL A 289 21.88 0.60 -12.50
CA VAL A 289 21.78 -0.66 -11.73
C VAL A 289 20.59 -0.64 -10.77
N ALA A 290 20.40 0.44 -10.02
CA ALA A 290 19.26 0.60 -9.09
C ALA A 290 17.91 0.67 -9.82
N LEU A 291 17.86 1.36 -10.96
CA LEU A 291 16.69 1.47 -11.83
C LEU A 291 16.29 0.11 -12.42
N TYR A 292 17.26 -0.67 -12.92
CA TYR A 292 17.01 -2.04 -13.36
C TYR A 292 16.44 -2.90 -12.22
N ARG A 293 17.09 -2.89 -11.05
CA ARG A 293 16.68 -3.67 -9.86
C ARG A 293 15.25 -3.39 -9.43
N GLY A 294 14.81 -2.14 -9.46
CA GLY A 294 13.44 -1.75 -9.10
C GLY A 294 12.39 -1.99 -10.18
N LEU A 295 12.77 -2.01 -11.45
CA LEU A 295 11.83 -2.20 -12.57
C LEU A 295 11.68 -3.66 -13.00
N ALA A 296 12.78 -4.42 -13.08
CA ALA A 296 12.80 -5.81 -13.58
C ALA A 296 11.81 -6.78 -12.91
N PRO A 297 11.49 -6.68 -11.59
CA PRO A 297 10.47 -7.53 -10.96
C PRO A 297 9.06 -7.39 -11.56
N ASN A 298 8.77 -6.33 -12.31
CA ASN A 298 7.49 -6.10 -12.99
C ASN A 298 7.47 -6.65 -14.44
N ILE A 299 8.55 -7.28 -14.89
CA ILE A 299 8.73 -7.74 -16.28
C ILE A 299 8.86 -9.26 -16.28
N ASN A 300 8.15 -9.96 -17.18
CA ASN A 300 8.34 -11.40 -17.42
C ASN A 300 9.80 -11.75 -17.75
N SER A 301 10.28 -12.86 -17.22
CA SER A 301 11.69 -13.29 -17.30
C SER A 301 12.30 -13.23 -18.70
N LYS A 302 11.55 -13.67 -19.72
CA LYS A 302 11.98 -13.71 -21.13
C LYS A 302 12.39 -12.34 -21.69
N PHE A 303 11.81 -11.26 -21.16
CA PHE A 303 12.04 -9.89 -21.62
C PHE A 303 13.05 -9.11 -20.77
N ARG A 304 13.51 -9.65 -19.63
CA ARG A 304 14.43 -8.95 -18.70
C ARG A 304 15.78 -8.62 -19.34
N ASN A 305 16.40 -9.57 -20.04
CA ASN A 305 17.68 -9.35 -20.70
C ASN A 305 17.55 -8.36 -21.86
N GLN A 306 16.44 -8.40 -22.62
CA GLN A 306 16.17 -7.42 -23.68
C GLN A 306 16.01 -6.01 -23.08
N PHE A 307 15.20 -5.86 -22.03
CA PHE A 307 15.00 -4.60 -21.32
C PHE A 307 16.32 -4.02 -20.79
N ALA A 308 17.14 -4.85 -20.15
CA ALA A 308 18.44 -4.43 -19.62
C ALA A 308 19.35 -3.87 -20.72
N ILE A 309 19.51 -4.60 -21.84
CA ILE A 309 20.48 -4.28 -22.88
C ILE A 309 19.99 -3.18 -23.83
N GLU A 310 18.71 -3.20 -24.24
CA GLU A 310 18.16 -2.24 -25.20
C GLU A 310 17.72 -0.91 -24.56
N VAL A 311 17.39 -0.88 -23.26
CA VAL A 311 16.63 0.23 -22.65
C VAL A 311 17.33 0.86 -21.45
N VAL A 312 17.87 0.04 -20.54
CA VAL A 312 18.56 0.56 -19.33
C VAL A 312 20.02 0.89 -19.64
N PHE A 313 20.79 -0.11 -20.08
CA PHE A 313 22.24 -0.02 -20.27
C PHE A 313 22.64 0.19 -21.74
N ASN A 314 21.74 0.73 -22.57
CA ASN A 314 21.93 0.92 -24.01
C ASN A 314 23.19 1.72 -24.39
N GLU A 315 23.63 2.62 -23.51
CA GLU A 315 24.78 3.51 -23.67
C GLU A 315 26.02 3.04 -22.86
N VAL A 316 25.92 1.90 -22.14
CA VAL A 316 26.90 1.45 -21.15
C VAL A 316 27.47 0.06 -21.47
N ASN A 317 28.78 -0.11 -21.35
CA ASN A 317 29.44 -1.39 -21.57
C ASN A 317 29.34 -2.30 -20.33
N LEU A 318 28.31 -3.15 -20.30
CA LEU A 318 28.14 -4.17 -19.27
C LEU A 318 29.29 -5.21 -19.25
N PRO A 319 29.80 -5.61 -18.06
CA PRO A 319 30.78 -6.68 -17.92
C PRO A 319 30.25 -8.06 -18.33
N ASP A 320 29.00 -8.38 -17.99
CA ASP A 320 28.28 -9.55 -18.48
C ASP A 320 27.07 -9.09 -19.32
N LYS A 321 27.02 -9.52 -20.58
CA LYS A 321 25.92 -9.27 -21.52
C LYS A 321 25.00 -10.49 -21.70
N GLN A 322 25.34 -11.63 -21.12
CA GLN A 322 24.49 -12.83 -21.07
C GLN A 322 23.54 -12.77 -19.87
N ASN A 323 24.05 -12.39 -18.69
CA ASN A 323 23.27 -12.23 -17.46
C ASN A 323 23.35 -10.79 -16.92
N PRO A 324 22.76 -9.80 -17.60
CA PRO A 324 22.84 -8.39 -17.18
C PRO A 324 22.25 -8.13 -15.78
N GLY A 325 21.36 -9.01 -15.28
CA GLY A 325 20.85 -8.95 -13.90
C GLY A 325 21.88 -9.28 -12.82
N ASN A 326 22.98 -9.96 -13.16
CA ASN A 326 24.09 -10.27 -12.25
C ASN A 326 25.14 -9.14 -12.20
N VAL A 327 24.87 -7.98 -12.79
CA VAL A 327 25.74 -6.80 -12.74
C VAL A 327 25.44 -5.94 -11.49
N TYR A 328 26.49 -5.41 -10.88
CA TYR A 328 26.42 -4.49 -9.76
C TYR A 328 27.45 -3.36 -9.91
N TYR A 329 27.23 -2.28 -9.18
CA TYR A 329 28.18 -1.16 -9.08
C TYR A 329 28.97 -1.27 -7.79
N ASP A 330 30.30 -1.39 -7.86
CA ASP A 330 31.14 -1.31 -6.66
C ASP A 330 31.55 0.15 -6.39
N LYS A 331 31.19 0.66 -5.21
CA LYS A 331 31.57 2.00 -4.76
C LYS A 331 33.07 2.14 -4.46
N ARG A 332 33.83 1.05 -4.34
CA ARG A 332 35.29 1.07 -4.10
C ARG A 332 36.07 1.21 -5.41
N THR A 333 35.84 0.37 -6.41
CA THR A 333 36.45 0.54 -7.76
C THR A 333 35.81 1.65 -8.58
N LYS A 334 34.58 2.05 -8.22
CA LYS A 334 33.71 2.97 -8.98
C LYS A 334 33.38 2.46 -10.39
N SER A 335 33.24 1.14 -10.53
CA SER A 335 32.96 0.47 -11.81
C SER A 335 31.80 -0.52 -11.70
N LEU A 336 31.19 -0.83 -12.84
CA LEU A 336 30.35 -2.00 -12.97
C LEU A 336 31.19 -3.28 -12.91
N LEU A 337 30.71 -4.28 -12.18
CA LEU A 337 31.27 -5.62 -12.05
C LEU A 337 30.14 -6.66 -12.16
N ALA A 338 30.47 -7.91 -12.46
CA ALA A 338 29.52 -9.02 -12.38
C ALA A 338 29.74 -9.80 -11.07
N TYR A 339 28.67 -10.30 -10.45
CA TYR A 339 28.80 -11.24 -9.31
C TYR A 339 29.39 -12.57 -9.79
N THR A 340 30.13 -13.23 -8.91
CA THR A 340 30.72 -14.57 -9.13
C THR A 340 30.30 -15.51 -8.02
N ASP A 341 29.99 -16.76 -8.35
CA ASP A 341 29.56 -17.77 -7.37
C ASP A 341 30.54 -17.95 -6.20
N GLU A 342 30.07 -17.77 -4.97
CA GLU A 342 30.86 -17.98 -3.76
C GLU A 342 30.71 -19.42 -3.26
N MET A 343 31.69 -20.27 -3.57
CA MET A 343 31.75 -21.68 -3.09
C MET A 343 32.25 -21.83 -1.63
N ASN A 344 32.41 -20.72 -0.91
CA ASN A 344 33.08 -20.67 0.40
C ASN A 344 32.14 -21.05 1.56
N MET A 345 31.98 -22.35 1.78
CA MET A 345 31.37 -22.90 2.98
C MET A 345 32.25 -22.63 4.21
N THR A 346 31.72 -22.02 5.27
CA THR A 346 32.43 -21.88 6.56
C THR A 346 32.57 -23.24 7.25
N ASN A 347 33.76 -23.57 7.77
CA ASN A 347 34.13 -24.88 8.32
C ASN A 347 33.49 -25.22 9.69
N ASN A 348 32.16 -25.20 9.79
CA ASN A 348 31.41 -25.70 10.94
C ASN A 348 30.70 -27.01 10.55
N SER A 349 31.34 -28.15 10.83
CA SER A 349 30.79 -29.50 10.63
C SER A 349 29.37 -29.66 11.19
N ASP A 350 29.13 -29.02 12.32
CA ASP A 350 27.95 -29.25 13.16
C ASP A 350 26.68 -28.60 12.59
N GLN A 351 26.79 -27.65 11.66
CA GLN A 351 25.62 -27.01 11.04
C GLN A 351 24.87 -27.97 10.11
N LEU A 352 25.59 -28.65 9.21
CA LEU A 352 24.99 -29.59 8.26
C LEU A 352 24.43 -30.86 8.94
N LEU A 353 24.99 -31.28 10.07
CA LEU A 353 24.45 -32.38 10.88
C LEU A 353 23.11 -32.02 11.55
N ASN A 354 22.88 -30.74 11.86
CA ASN A 354 21.65 -30.24 12.48
C ASN A 354 20.57 -29.84 11.46
N MET A 355 20.69 -30.25 10.18
CA MET A 355 19.82 -29.85 9.05
C MET A 355 19.85 -28.35 8.68
N ASP A 356 20.59 -27.51 9.39
CA ASP A 356 20.82 -26.10 9.02
C ASP A 356 21.81 -26.02 7.84
N ARG A 357 21.26 -26.16 6.64
CA ARG A 357 22.02 -26.08 5.38
C ARG A 357 22.41 -24.62 5.10
N PRO A 358 23.70 -24.27 5.05
CA PRO A 358 24.13 -22.90 4.78
C PRO A 358 23.73 -22.46 3.37
N TYR A 359 23.22 -21.23 3.25
CA TYR A 359 22.75 -20.70 1.98
C TYR A 359 23.92 -20.30 1.07
N ILE A 360 24.08 -21.02 -0.06
CA ILE A 360 25.16 -20.81 -1.02
C ILE A 360 24.85 -19.59 -1.91
N LEU A 361 25.80 -18.66 -1.98
CA LEU A 361 25.67 -17.41 -2.71
C LEU A 361 26.13 -17.53 -4.17
N THR A 362 25.26 -18.06 -5.03
CA THR A 362 25.42 -17.91 -6.49
C THR A 362 25.31 -16.44 -6.91
N ALA A 363 25.78 -16.09 -8.11
CA ALA A 363 25.75 -14.73 -8.64
C ALA A 363 24.32 -14.10 -8.59
N ASN A 364 23.31 -14.88 -8.97
CA ASN A 364 21.89 -14.53 -8.91
C ASN A 364 21.38 -14.41 -7.46
N ALA A 365 21.81 -15.29 -6.55
CA ALA A 365 21.48 -15.18 -5.12
C ALA A 365 22.05 -13.90 -4.49
N GLN A 366 23.26 -13.49 -4.88
CA GLN A 366 23.88 -12.23 -4.46
C GLN A 366 23.14 -11.01 -5.02
N ALA A 367 22.71 -11.04 -6.28
CA ALA A 367 21.89 -9.98 -6.87
C ALA A 367 20.55 -9.80 -6.12
N ASN A 368 19.84 -10.89 -5.83
CA ASN A 368 18.59 -10.84 -5.08
C ASN A 368 18.80 -10.45 -3.60
N ARG A 369 19.89 -10.90 -2.96
CA ARG A 369 20.32 -10.45 -1.63
C ARG A 369 20.44 -8.92 -1.59
N ASP A 370 21.15 -8.32 -2.53
CA ASP A 370 21.42 -6.88 -2.52
C ASP A 370 20.17 -6.04 -2.85
N ILE A 371 19.23 -6.57 -3.65
CA ILE A 371 17.87 -5.99 -3.81
C ILE A 371 17.16 -5.92 -2.45
N ILE A 372 17.05 -7.06 -1.75
CA ILE A 372 16.37 -7.18 -0.46
C ILE A 372 17.05 -6.33 0.62
N SER A 373 18.39 -6.38 0.72
CA SER A 373 19.18 -5.63 1.69
C SER A 373 18.99 -4.12 1.55
N SER A 374 18.73 -3.60 0.34
CA SER A 374 18.43 -2.18 0.15
C SER A 374 17.14 -1.71 0.86
N TRP A 375 16.17 -2.61 1.07
CA TRP A 375 14.94 -2.37 1.83
C TRP A 375 15.02 -2.76 3.32
N LEU A 376 16.04 -3.54 3.71
CA LEU A 376 16.36 -3.82 5.12
C LEU A 376 17.29 -2.76 5.73
N ASN A 377 17.95 -1.93 4.91
CA ASN A 377 18.74 -0.80 5.41
C ASN A 377 17.90 0.15 6.28
N ASN A 378 18.41 0.55 7.44
CA ASN A 378 17.72 1.43 8.40
C ASN A 378 17.28 2.78 7.82
N ARG A 379 17.96 3.28 6.76
CA ARG A 379 17.58 4.50 6.03
C ARG A 379 16.39 4.32 5.09
N ASN A 380 16.12 3.08 4.65
CA ASN A 380 15.18 2.77 3.58
C ASN A 380 14.32 1.53 3.94
N ARG A 381 13.77 1.51 5.17
CA ARG A 381 12.89 0.43 5.64
C ARG A 381 11.56 0.41 4.87
N GLN A 382 11.50 -0.35 3.78
CA GLN A 382 10.29 -0.57 2.98
C GLN A 382 9.65 -1.92 3.35
N SER A 383 8.32 -1.99 3.48
CA SER A 383 7.65 -3.31 3.54
C SER A 383 7.54 -3.90 2.14
N PHE A 384 7.83 -5.20 1.97
CA PHE A 384 7.97 -5.81 0.64
C PHE A 384 7.43 -7.25 0.56
N ILE A 385 7.23 -7.69 -0.68
CA ILE A 385 6.79 -9.03 -1.05
C ILE A 385 7.76 -9.65 -2.04
N ILE A 386 8.09 -10.92 -1.81
CA ILE A 386 8.84 -11.77 -2.72
C ILE A 386 7.86 -12.76 -3.36
N TYR A 387 7.73 -12.67 -4.68
CA TYR A 387 7.06 -13.67 -5.49
C TYR A 387 8.08 -14.67 -6.07
N GLY A 388 7.64 -15.87 -6.40
CA GLY A 388 8.45 -16.84 -7.13
C GLY A 388 7.87 -18.25 -7.06
N PRO A 389 8.31 -19.20 -7.90
CA PRO A 389 7.82 -20.58 -7.87
C PRO A 389 8.01 -21.28 -6.52
N ASP A 390 7.34 -22.41 -6.30
CA ASP A 390 7.59 -23.18 -5.09
C ASP A 390 9.02 -23.76 -5.08
N GLY A 391 9.60 -23.95 -3.90
CA GLY A 391 10.96 -24.46 -3.76
C GLY A 391 12.09 -23.56 -4.29
N SER A 392 11.82 -22.38 -4.87
CA SER A 392 12.85 -21.47 -5.44
C SER A 392 13.78 -20.79 -4.42
N GLY A 393 13.82 -21.26 -3.18
CA GLY A 393 14.74 -20.76 -2.13
C GLY A 393 14.33 -19.44 -1.47
N LYS A 394 13.13 -18.89 -1.77
CA LYS A 394 12.62 -17.62 -1.23
C LYS A 394 12.85 -17.43 0.27
N GLU A 395 12.48 -18.44 1.07
CA GLU A 395 12.60 -18.39 2.53
C GLU A 395 14.06 -18.47 2.99
N CYS A 396 14.90 -19.28 2.33
CA CYS A 396 16.32 -19.37 2.66
C CYS A 396 17.04 -18.04 2.42
N LEU A 397 16.75 -17.37 1.30
CA LEU A 397 17.29 -16.04 1.01
C LEU A 397 16.80 -15.00 2.02
N LEU A 398 15.52 -15.02 2.40
CA LEU A 398 14.98 -14.12 3.44
C LEU A 398 15.68 -14.31 4.79
N ARG A 399 15.76 -15.56 5.26
CA ARG A 399 16.45 -15.89 6.52
C ARG A 399 17.92 -15.47 6.48
N TYR A 400 18.59 -15.65 5.34
CA TYR A 400 19.97 -15.19 5.14
C TYR A 400 20.09 -13.65 5.20
N CYS A 401 19.25 -12.91 4.45
CA CYS A 401 19.28 -11.45 4.44
C CYS A 401 18.95 -10.84 5.81
N LEU A 402 18.04 -11.45 6.55
CA LEU A 402 17.65 -11.01 7.90
C LEU A 402 18.71 -11.37 8.96
N ALA A 403 19.45 -12.46 8.79
CA ALA A 403 20.60 -12.79 9.65
C ALA A 403 21.78 -11.81 9.49
N LEU A 404 21.85 -11.08 8.36
CA LEU A 404 22.81 -9.99 8.14
C LEU A 404 22.40 -8.64 8.75
N ASP A 405 21.17 -8.52 9.27
CA ASP A 405 20.65 -7.28 9.87
C ASP A 405 20.54 -7.40 11.40
N PRO A 406 21.57 -7.02 12.17
CA PRO A 406 21.60 -7.18 13.62
C PRO A 406 20.61 -6.28 14.37
N ASN A 407 19.91 -5.37 13.68
CA ASN A 407 18.93 -4.44 14.28
C ASN A 407 17.50 -5.01 14.25
N SER A 408 17.27 -6.08 13.49
CA SER A 408 15.94 -6.68 13.32
C SER A 408 15.76 -7.95 14.14
N GLN A 409 14.51 -8.20 14.51
CA GLN A 409 14.07 -9.47 15.08
C GLN A 409 13.09 -10.12 14.10
N LEU A 410 13.43 -11.32 13.64
CA LEU A 410 12.56 -12.09 12.76
C LEU A 410 11.41 -12.73 13.55
N MET A 411 10.20 -12.42 13.11
CA MET A 411 8.94 -13.02 13.54
C MET A 411 8.32 -13.68 12.30
N VAL A 412 8.20 -15.01 12.30
CA VAL A 412 7.70 -15.80 11.15
C VAL A 412 6.25 -16.18 11.41
N LEU A 413 5.39 -16.03 10.39
CA LEU A 413 3.99 -16.44 10.39
C LEU A 413 3.73 -17.31 9.16
N HIS A 414 3.39 -18.58 9.34
CA HIS A 414 3.14 -19.52 8.24
C HIS A 414 1.68 -19.46 7.77
N CYS A 415 1.42 -18.53 6.85
CA CYS A 415 0.10 -18.34 6.23
C CYS A 415 -0.37 -19.54 5.40
N ASN A 416 -1.65 -19.87 5.48
CA ASN A 416 -2.31 -20.86 4.61
C ASN A 416 -3.75 -20.40 4.26
N ALA A 417 -4.59 -21.29 3.71
CA ALA A 417 -6.01 -20.99 3.47
C ALA A 417 -6.77 -20.63 4.76
N GLN A 418 -6.18 -20.90 5.94
CA GLN A 418 -6.63 -20.51 7.26
C GLN A 418 -5.50 -19.95 8.19
N THR A 419 -5.49 -18.63 8.46
CA THR A 419 -4.54 -17.92 9.37
C THR A 419 -5.14 -16.69 10.10
N GLY A 420 -5.64 -15.66 9.39
CA GLY A 420 -6.53 -14.65 10.00
C GLY A 420 -5.89 -13.48 10.75
N SER A 421 -6.73 -12.61 11.31
CA SER A 421 -6.31 -11.40 12.04
C SER A 421 -5.77 -11.71 13.43
N GLN A 422 -6.42 -12.61 14.18
CA GLN A 422 -6.07 -12.87 15.58
C GLN A 422 -4.67 -13.46 15.76
N GLN A 423 -4.18 -14.38 14.91
CA GLN A 423 -2.78 -14.83 15.01
C GLN A 423 -1.77 -13.69 14.87
N VAL A 424 -2.03 -12.74 13.96
CA VAL A 424 -1.13 -11.58 13.81
C VAL A 424 -1.12 -10.77 15.12
N LEU A 425 -2.25 -10.69 15.83
CA LEU A 425 -2.34 -10.08 17.16
C LEU A 425 -1.66 -10.88 18.26
N ASP A 426 -1.86 -12.20 18.31
CA ASP A 426 -1.28 -13.08 19.33
C ASP A 426 0.25 -13.11 19.21
N LEU A 427 0.76 -13.24 17.97
CA LEU A 427 2.17 -13.21 17.65
C LEU A 427 2.78 -11.82 17.92
N LEU A 428 2.11 -10.73 17.52
CA LEU A 428 2.54 -9.37 17.90
C LEU A 428 2.54 -9.18 19.43
N GLN A 429 1.58 -9.71 20.18
CA GLN A 429 1.53 -9.61 21.64
C GLN A 429 2.63 -10.43 22.31
N GLN A 430 2.95 -11.62 21.79
CA GLN A 430 4.10 -12.41 22.24
C GLN A 430 5.40 -11.62 22.03
N TYR A 431 5.63 -11.11 20.82
CA TYR A 431 6.88 -10.48 20.39
C TYR A 431 7.00 -8.97 20.68
N CYS A 432 5.97 -8.28 21.18
CA CYS A 432 6.02 -6.84 21.49
C CYS A 432 5.56 -6.48 22.93
N VAL A 433 6.14 -5.41 23.49
CA VAL A 433 5.69 -4.72 24.71
C VAL A 433 4.64 -3.68 24.33
N GLN A 434 3.52 -3.64 25.06
CA GLN A 434 2.60 -2.52 24.99
C GLN A 434 3.06 -1.39 25.95
N ILE A 435 3.31 -0.22 25.40
CA ILE A 435 3.77 0.98 26.11
C ILE A 435 2.69 2.06 26.02
N SER A 436 2.33 2.68 27.14
CA SER A 436 1.45 3.85 27.13
C SER A 436 2.27 5.12 26.85
N SER A 437 1.86 5.88 25.84
CA SER A 437 2.49 7.15 25.43
C SER A 437 1.47 8.30 25.45
N ALA A 438 1.94 9.53 25.29
CA ALA A 438 1.08 10.71 25.22
C ALA A 438 0.13 10.73 24.00
N SER A 439 0.39 9.92 22.96
CA SER A 439 -0.45 9.78 21.76
C SER A 439 -1.33 8.52 21.77
N GLY A 440 -1.33 7.74 22.86
CA GLY A 440 -2.10 6.50 23.00
C GLY A 440 -1.22 5.30 23.38
N ARG A 441 -1.77 4.08 23.25
CA ARG A 441 -1.00 2.85 23.49
C ARG A 441 -0.26 2.43 22.22
N VAL A 442 0.99 2.01 22.38
CA VAL A 442 1.93 1.66 21.30
C VAL A 442 2.46 0.24 21.52
N LEU A 443 2.63 -0.56 20.48
CA LEU A 443 3.40 -1.80 20.53
C LEU A 443 4.81 -1.60 19.93
N LYS A 444 5.83 -2.10 20.63
CA LYS A 444 7.25 -2.13 20.18
C LYS A 444 7.89 -3.49 20.51
N PRO A 445 8.88 -4.00 19.76
CA PRO A 445 9.45 -5.35 19.97
C PRO A 445 10.02 -5.66 21.37
N LYS A 446 10.04 -6.96 21.72
CA LYS A 446 10.65 -7.60 22.91
C LYS A 446 11.80 -8.51 22.48
N GLU A 447 12.84 -8.62 23.30
CA GLU A 447 13.93 -9.57 23.06
C GLU A 447 13.46 -11.05 23.07
N LYS A 448 13.68 -11.71 21.92
CA LYS A 448 13.77 -13.16 21.65
C LYS A 448 12.93 -14.16 22.48
N GLN A 449 11.90 -14.73 21.82
CA GLN A 449 11.43 -16.12 21.95
C GLN A 449 10.78 -16.56 20.62
N ASN A 450 10.71 -17.87 20.31
CA ASN A 450 10.13 -18.41 19.06
C ASN A 450 9.07 -19.51 19.30
N LEU A 451 7.91 -19.44 18.63
CA LEU A 451 6.85 -20.48 18.57
C LEU A 451 5.96 -20.35 17.27
N PRO A 452 5.08 -21.34 16.91
CA PRO A 452 4.38 -21.43 15.61
C PRO A 452 2.81 -21.34 15.60
N ASP A 453 2.19 -21.25 14.40
CA ASP A 453 0.80 -20.72 14.11
C ASP A 453 -0.29 -21.71 13.55
N LYS A 454 -1.61 -21.35 13.58
CA LYS A 454 -2.77 -21.94 12.79
C LYS A 454 -4.16 -21.18 12.82
N TRP A 455 -4.86 -21.01 11.67
CA TRP A 455 -6.33 -20.69 11.43
C TRP A 455 -6.92 -19.26 11.74
N GLY A 456 -7.66 -18.48 10.90
CA GLY A 456 -8.40 -18.65 9.62
C GLY A 456 -8.51 -17.36 8.72
N THR A 457 -8.39 -17.41 7.37
CA THR A 457 -7.68 -16.37 6.52
C THR A 457 -8.28 -14.97 6.19
N CYS A 458 -9.02 -14.73 5.08
CA CYS A 458 -8.93 -13.50 4.23
C CYS A 458 -8.96 -12.12 4.91
N GLU A 459 -9.61 -12.00 6.06
CA GLU A 459 -9.52 -10.88 6.99
C GLU A 459 -8.08 -10.40 7.24
N ILE A 460 -7.10 -11.33 7.26
CA ILE A 460 -5.67 -11.03 7.41
C ILE A 460 -5.14 -10.05 6.37
N ILE A 461 -5.58 -10.11 5.10
CA ILE A 461 -5.06 -9.21 4.05
C ILE A 461 -5.55 -7.78 4.31
N ALA A 462 -6.83 -7.61 4.67
CA ALA A 462 -7.39 -6.32 5.05
C ALA A 462 -6.79 -5.80 6.37
N PHE A 463 -6.50 -6.69 7.33
CA PHE A 463 -5.83 -6.37 8.57
C PHE A 463 -4.39 -5.90 8.35
N LEU A 464 -3.59 -6.63 7.56
CA LEU A 464 -2.23 -6.22 7.17
C LEU A 464 -2.24 -4.92 6.35
N GLN A 465 -3.24 -4.70 5.49
CA GLN A 465 -3.45 -3.42 4.80
C GLN A 465 -3.70 -2.28 5.81
N GLN A 466 -4.50 -2.50 6.85
CA GLN A 466 -4.70 -1.53 7.93
C GLN A 466 -3.39 -1.24 8.69
N LEU A 467 -2.61 -2.28 9.03
CA LEU A 467 -1.32 -2.11 9.70
C LEU A 467 -0.35 -1.27 8.85
N LEU A 468 -0.23 -1.56 7.55
CA LEU A 468 0.64 -0.81 6.62
C LEU A 468 0.16 0.64 6.41
N THR A 469 -1.15 0.85 6.27
CA THR A 469 -1.73 2.16 5.91
C THR A 469 -1.81 3.12 7.10
N TYR A 470 -2.11 2.58 8.28
CA TYR A 470 -2.43 3.38 9.47
C TYR A 470 -1.49 3.16 10.66
N LYS A 471 -0.56 2.20 10.57
CA LYS A 471 0.39 1.85 11.66
C LYS A 471 -0.33 1.62 12.99
N GLY A 472 -1.40 0.80 12.96
CA GLY A 472 -2.20 0.50 14.14
C GLY A 472 -3.46 -0.32 13.85
N TYR A 473 -4.18 -0.67 14.91
CA TYR A 473 -5.41 -1.47 14.87
C TYR A 473 -6.29 -1.26 16.12
N TYR A 474 -7.53 -1.74 16.06
CA TYR A 474 -8.46 -1.78 17.20
C TYR A 474 -8.33 -3.09 18.01
N ASN A 475 -8.04 -2.98 19.31
CA ASN A 475 -7.96 -4.13 20.21
C ASN A 475 -9.35 -4.69 20.57
N GLU A 476 -9.39 -5.73 21.42
CA GLU A 476 -10.63 -6.33 21.92
C GLU A 476 -11.47 -5.36 22.78
N LYS A 477 -10.83 -4.38 23.43
CA LYS A 477 -11.46 -3.30 24.22
C LYS A 477 -11.88 -2.11 23.36
N LEU A 478 -11.85 -2.25 22.03
CA LEU A 478 -12.22 -1.24 21.02
C LEU A 478 -11.34 0.03 21.05
N GLU A 479 -10.18 -0.04 21.69
CA GLU A 479 -9.17 1.03 21.75
C GLU A 479 -8.22 0.92 20.56
N TRP A 480 -7.78 2.07 20.02
CA TRP A 480 -6.72 2.10 19.01
C TRP A 480 -5.33 1.87 19.64
N ILE A 481 -4.59 0.90 19.12
CA ILE A 481 -3.18 0.66 19.42
C ILE A 481 -2.37 0.99 18.17
N SER A 482 -1.32 1.79 18.33
CA SER A 482 -0.35 2.09 17.26
C SER A 482 0.83 1.11 17.24
N LEU A 483 1.45 0.96 16.08
CA LEU A 483 2.63 0.12 15.85
C LEU A 483 3.83 1.00 15.51
N GLU A 484 4.95 0.77 16.19
CA GLU A 484 6.24 1.41 15.88
C GLU A 484 7.31 0.36 15.58
N ASN A 485 8.20 0.69 14.62
CA ASN A 485 9.38 -0.12 14.25
C ASN A 485 9.09 -1.58 13.84
N ILE A 486 7.93 -1.82 13.21
CA ILE A 486 7.56 -3.11 12.62
C ILE A 486 7.58 -2.98 11.08
N GLN A 487 8.32 -3.88 10.42
CA GLN A 487 8.43 -4.00 8.96
C GLN A 487 7.71 -5.29 8.54
N LEU A 488 6.85 -5.23 7.51
CA LEU A 488 6.17 -6.41 6.99
C LEU A 488 6.91 -6.96 5.76
N VAL A 489 7.19 -8.26 5.79
CA VAL A 489 7.81 -8.99 4.68
C VAL A 489 6.95 -10.20 4.35
N LEU A 490 6.59 -10.39 3.08
CA LEU A 490 5.80 -11.53 2.60
C LEU A 490 6.59 -12.38 1.61
N SER A 491 6.42 -13.70 1.70
CA SER A 491 6.86 -14.67 0.68
C SER A 491 5.60 -15.31 0.09
N ILE A 492 5.42 -15.21 -1.23
CA ILE A 492 4.28 -15.81 -1.93
C ILE A 492 4.79 -16.71 -3.05
N THR A 493 4.19 -17.90 -3.12
CA THR A 493 4.40 -18.83 -4.24
C THR A 493 3.55 -18.41 -5.42
N LEU A 494 4.19 -18.17 -6.57
CA LEU A 494 3.54 -17.99 -7.84
C LEU A 494 3.19 -19.40 -8.39
N ALA A 495 1.91 -19.77 -8.30
CA ALA A 495 1.39 -21.01 -8.87
C ALA A 495 0.79 -20.74 -10.25
N ASN A 496 0.89 -21.71 -11.16
CA ASN A 496 0.29 -21.62 -12.50
C ASN A 496 -1.19 -22.01 -12.52
N ASP A 497 -1.74 -22.51 -11.41
CA ASP A 497 -3.10 -23.01 -11.30
C ASP A 497 -4.07 -21.90 -10.86
N GLU A 498 -5.28 -21.90 -11.43
CA GLU A 498 -6.34 -20.89 -11.27
C GLU A 498 -6.92 -20.78 -9.84
N SER A 499 -6.40 -21.56 -8.89
CA SER A 499 -6.94 -21.75 -7.53
C SER A 499 -6.40 -20.78 -6.48
N HIS A 500 -5.35 -20.01 -6.79
CA HIS A 500 -4.69 -19.13 -5.82
C HIS A 500 -5.29 -17.72 -5.76
N CYS A 501 -5.49 -17.22 -4.54
CA CYS A 501 -6.03 -15.89 -4.30
C CYS A 501 -5.08 -14.79 -4.79
N LEU A 502 -5.45 -14.11 -5.88
CA LEU A 502 -4.79 -12.89 -6.33
C LEU A 502 -4.87 -11.84 -5.21
N LEU A 503 -3.72 -11.36 -4.74
CA LEU A 503 -3.69 -10.28 -3.76
C LEU A 503 -4.41 -9.02 -4.31
N PRO A 504 -5.24 -8.33 -3.51
CA PRO A 504 -5.87 -7.09 -3.92
C PRO A 504 -4.82 -6.07 -4.40
N PRO A 505 -4.99 -5.41 -5.56
CA PRO A 505 -4.07 -4.37 -6.04
C PRO A 505 -3.84 -3.26 -5.01
N ARG A 506 -4.85 -3.02 -4.16
CA ARG A 506 -4.77 -2.12 -2.99
C ARG A 506 -3.70 -2.53 -1.99
N PHE A 507 -3.66 -3.79 -1.57
CA PHE A 507 -2.62 -4.30 -0.65
C PHE A 507 -1.23 -4.31 -1.31
N ILE A 508 -1.13 -4.78 -2.56
CA ILE A 508 0.13 -4.79 -3.32
C ILE A 508 0.73 -3.37 -3.42
N SER A 509 -0.11 -2.34 -3.63
CA SER A 509 0.34 -0.96 -3.84
C SER A 509 1.01 -0.25 -2.65
N LEU A 510 0.96 -0.87 -1.47
CA LEU A 510 1.66 -0.40 -0.27
C LEU A 510 3.10 -0.95 -0.21
N LEU A 511 3.31 -2.13 -0.79
CA LEU A 511 4.53 -2.94 -0.71
C LEU A 511 5.53 -2.60 -1.84
N ARG A 512 6.75 -3.11 -1.72
CA ARG A 512 7.70 -3.27 -2.83
C ARG A 512 7.73 -4.72 -3.30
N ILE A 513 8.10 -4.95 -4.56
CA ILE A 513 7.98 -6.24 -5.25
C ILE A 513 9.36 -6.70 -5.70
N CYS A 514 9.73 -7.90 -5.28
CA CYS A 514 10.85 -8.68 -5.79
C CYS A 514 10.32 -10.01 -6.35
N THR A 515 10.99 -10.57 -7.36
CA THR A 515 10.63 -11.85 -7.98
C THR A 515 11.86 -12.75 -8.05
N ILE A 516 11.74 -13.98 -7.54
CA ILE A 516 12.80 -14.99 -7.55
C ILE A 516 12.39 -16.14 -8.47
N GLU A 517 13.18 -16.40 -9.49
CA GLU A 517 12.98 -17.49 -10.45
C GLU A 517 13.58 -18.81 -9.92
N TYR A 518 13.37 -19.92 -10.63
CA TYR A 518 14.11 -21.15 -10.32
C TYR A 518 15.62 -20.95 -10.60
N PRO A 519 16.52 -21.45 -9.73
CA PRO A 519 17.94 -21.47 -10.04
C PRO A 519 18.24 -22.21 -11.35
N THR A 520 19.19 -21.72 -12.13
CA THR A 520 19.55 -22.32 -13.42
C THR A 520 20.19 -23.70 -13.22
N LYS A 521 20.28 -24.52 -14.28
CA LYS A 521 20.97 -25.82 -14.21
C LYS A 521 22.43 -25.67 -13.75
N GLU A 522 23.09 -24.59 -14.14
CA GLU A 522 24.49 -24.30 -13.80
C GLU A 522 24.61 -23.87 -12.34
N GLU A 523 23.74 -22.98 -11.87
CA GLU A 523 23.63 -22.60 -10.45
C GLU A 523 23.34 -23.82 -9.55
N LEU A 524 22.43 -24.72 -9.97
CA LEU A 524 22.16 -25.97 -9.25
C LEU A 524 23.39 -26.88 -9.20
N ILE A 525 24.18 -26.95 -10.27
CA ILE A 525 25.45 -27.70 -10.27
C ILE A 525 26.43 -27.07 -9.26
N THR A 526 26.64 -25.74 -9.26
CA THR A 526 27.48 -25.06 -8.25
C THR A 526 27.00 -25.36 -6.83
N ILE A 527 25.69 -25.26 -6.58
CA ILE A 527 25.07 -25.49 -5.27
C ILE A 527 25.32 -26.93 -4.80
N TYR A 528 24.97 -27.94 -5.61
CA TYR A 528 25.14 -29.34 -5.23
C TYR A 528 26.62 -29.75 -5.15
N SER A 529 27.49 -29.27 -6.04
CA SER A 529 28.93 -29.53 -5.98
C SER A 529 29.57 -28.94 -4.72
N SER A 530 29.13 -27.78 -4.26
CA SER A 530 29.61 -27.16 -3.01
C SER A 530 29.20 -27.97 -1.78
N TYR A 531 27.92 -28.40 -1.69
CA TYR A 531 27.46 -29.31 -0.63
C TYR A 531 28.21 -30.65 -0.65
N LEU A 532 28.37 -31.28 -1.83
CA LEU A 532 29.09 -32.55 -1.96
C LEU A 532 30.57 -32.42 -1.61
N THR A 533 31.21 -31.31 -1.98
CA THR A 533 32.62 -31.03 -1.64
C THR A 533 32.82 -30.76 -0.15
N PHE A 534 31.79 -30.33 0.58
CA PHE A 534 31.81 -30.29 2.04
C PHE A 534 31.59 -31.70 2.65
N LEU A 535 30.61 -32.46 2.15
CA LEU A 535 30.27 -33.79 2.68
C LEU A 535 31.30 -34.90 2.36
N LEU A 536 32.25 -34.63 1.45
CA LEU A 536 33.34 -35.53 1.07
C LEU A 536 34.70 -35.15 1.70
N LYS A 537 34.72 -34.19 2.63
CA LYS A 537 35.90 -33.74 3.39
C LYS A 537 35.79 -34.11 4.86
#